data_AF-N4WTR2-F1
#
_entry.id   AF-N4WTR2-F1
#
_cell.length_a   1.000
_cell.length_b   1.000
_cell.length_c   1.000
_cell.angle_alpha   90.00
_cell.angle_beta   90.00
_cell.angle_gamma   90.00
#
_symmetry.space_group_name_H-M   'P 1'
#
loop_
_entity.id
_entity.type
_entity.pdbx_description
1 polymer ?
#
loop_
_entity_poly.entity_id
_entity_poly.type
_entity_poly.pdbx_seq_one_letter_code
_entity_poly.pdbx_strand_id
1 'polypeptide(L)'
;MIGTCIRTTLRSPASRPLHILAKPTSTYCRQFSSSQWRKEDPRIPGAGREIVDEFAVLREKYDAPKNTIVLAHGLLGFDELRLAGQFIPGIQYWRGITDALAKKGIEVIVAAVPPSGSIENRSAKLAESIALKAKGKQVNIIAGLDSRYMISLLRPTDFKVLSLTTIATPHRGSAFADYMFETIGPRRIKRIYKAMEYFGLETGAFSQLTQEYMRTSFNPRTPDIADVKYYSYGASLEPSRWSIFAPSHAIIKPIEGVNDGLVSVESSRWGDYKGTLIGVSHLDLINWTNRLKWFFWELTGSKRNFNAIAFYLDICDMLAKEDL
;
A
#
# COMPACT_ATOMS: atom_id res chain seq x y z
N MET A 1 -41.71 81.48 -19.93
CA MET A 1 -40.83 81.45 -21.13
C MET A 1 -39.56 80.71 -20.72
N ILE A 2 -39.48 79.41 -21.00
CA ILE A 2 -38.58 78.77 -21.98
C ILE A 2 -37.09 78.92 -21.64
N GLY A 3 -36.38 77.79 -21.49
CA GLY A 3 -34.96 77.70 -21.83
C GLY A 3 -34.03 77.00 -20.83
N THR A 4 -33.95 75.68 -20.90
CA THR A 4 -32.87 74.79 -20.41
C THR A 4 -31.48 75.16 -20.96
N CYS A 5 -30.42 75.00 -20.15
CA CYS A 5 -29.20 74.28 -20.57
C CYS A 5 -28.28 73.93 -19.38
N ILE A 6 -27.63 72.77 -19.49
CA ILE A 6 -26.80 72.05 -18.52
C ILE A 6 -25.32 72.42 -18.72
N ARG A 7 -24.50 72.49 -17.64
CA ARG A 7 -23.22 71.73 -17.51
C ARG A 7 -22.39 72.02 -16.25
N THR A 8 -22.11 70.91 -15.56
CA THR A 8 -20.83 70.42 -14.99
C THR A 8 -20.03 71.28 -14.01
N THR A 9 -19.94 70.78 -12.77
CA THR A 9 -19.08 71.25 -11.68
C THR A 9 -17.72 70.52 -11.68
N LEU A 10 -16.64 71.29 -11.59
CA LEU A 10 -15.29 70.84 -11.23
C LEU A 10 -15.18 70.75 -9.71
N ARG A 11 -14.65 69.65 -9.16
CA ARG A 11 -14.15 69.58 -7.78
C ARG A 11 -12.82 68.83 -7.67
N SER A 12 -11.93 69.46 -6.91
CA SER A 12 -10.55 69.13 -6.53
C SER A 12 -10.31 67.75 -5.93
N PRO A 13 -9.05 67.27 -5.88
CA PRO A 13 -8.69 65.95 -5.39
C PRO A 13 -8.59 65.95 -3.85
N ALA A 14 -9.24 64.99 -3.21
CA ALA A 14 -9.08 64.70 -1.79
C ALA A 14 -8.19 63.46 -1.59
N SER A 15 -7.25 63.62 -0.66
CA SER A 15 -6.27 62.67 -0.12
C SER A 15 -6.83 61.29 0.25
N ARG A 16 -6.12 60.22 -0.16
CA ARG A 16 -6.35 58.83 0.27
C ARG A 16 -5.59 58.51 1.56
N PRO A 17 -6.14 57.69 2.47
CA PRO A 17 -5.42 57.21 3.65
C PRO A 17 -4.45 56.07 3.28
N LEU A 18 -3.30 56.05 3.95
CA LEU A 18 -2.29 54.97 3.91
C LEU A 18 -2.87 53.71 4.57
N HIS A 19 -3.12 52.67 3.77
CA HIS A 19 -3.32 51.32 4.28
C HIS A 19 -1.96 50.71 4.66
N ILE A 20 -1.77 50.46 5.96
CA ILE A 20 -0.67 49.63 6.46
C ILE A 20 -0.98 48.18 6.05
N LEU A 21 -0.27 47.69 5.04
CA LEU A 21 -0.27 46.28 4.65
C LEU A 21 0.48 45.47 5.71
N ALA A 22 -0.26 44.71 6.51
CA ALA A 22 0.31 43.64 7.32
C ALA A 22 0.98 42.62 6.40
N LYS A 23 2.28 42.36 6.61
CA LYS A 23 3.02 41.33 5.89
C LYS A 23 2.46 39.96 6.29
N PRO A 24 2.02 39.10 5.34
CA PRO A 24 1.75 37.71 5.69
C PRO A 24 3.08 37.02 6.00
N THR A 25 3.17 36.44 7.18
CA THR A 25 4.25 35.54 7.59
C THR A 25 4.31 34.38 6.58
N SER A 26 5.39 34.33 5.82
CA SER A 26 5.71 33.26 4.89
C SER A 26 5.91 31.97 5.68
N THR A 27 4.85 31.17 5.76
CA THR A 27 4.95 29.76 6.15
C THR A 27 5.74 29.07 5.04
N TYR A 28 7.01 28.77 5.30
CA TYR A 28 7.83 27.94 4.42
C TYR A 28 7.24 26.53 4.36
N CYS A 29 6.28 26.32 3.46
CA CYS A 29 5.93 25.00 2.98
C CYS A 29 7.10 24.50 2.14
N ARG A 30 7.98 23.69 2.73
CA ARG A 30 9.06 23.05 1.97
C ARG A 30 8.41 22.07 0.99
N GLN A 31 8.46 22.45 -0.29
CA GLN A 31 8.06 21.61 -1.40
C GLN A 31 8.74 20.23 -1.30
N PHE A 32 7.95 19.21 -1.60
CA PHE A 32 8.36 17.84 -1.83
C PHE A 32 9.70 17.76 -2.57
N SER A 33 10.50 16.74 -2.25
CA SER A 33 11.60 16.29 -3.10
C SER A 33 11.09 16.26 -4.54
N SER A 34 11.56 17.22 -5.35
CA SER A 34 11.19 17.34 -6.74
C SER A 34 11.96 16.31 -7.56
N SER A 35 11.63 15.03 -7.39
CA SER A 35 11.72 14.16 -8.55
C SER A 35 10.73 14.75 -9.56
N GLN A 36 11.28 15.32 -10.62
CA GLN A 36 10.54 15.95 -11.71
C GLN A 36 9.43 14.97 -12.13
N TRP A 37 8.16 15.34 -11.93
CA TRP A 37 6.99 14.51 -12.25
C TRP A 37 7.18 13.87 -13.62
N ARG A 38 7.55 12.57 -13.65
CA ARG A 38 7.68 11.86 -14.91
C ARG A 38 6.26 11.69 -15.44
N LYS A 39 5.99 12.25 -16.62
CA LYS A 39 4.75 12.03 -17.35
C LYS A 39 4.55 10.52 -17.51
N GLU A 40 3.31 10.06 -17.39
CA GLU A 40 2.91 8.67 -17.64
C GLU A 40 3.58 8.16 -18.93
N ASP A 41 4.21 6.99 -18.86
CA ASP A 41 4.72 6.30 -20.03
C ASP A 41 3.53 5.90 -20.91
N PRO A 42 3.49 6.34 -22.19
CA PRO A 42 2.40 5.98 -23.10
C PRO A 42 2.22 4.46 -23.27
N ARG A 43 3.24 3.66 -22.91
CA ARG A 43 3.22 2.19 -22.95
C ARG A 43 2.57 1.56 -21.72
N ILE A 44 2.38 2.31 -20.64
CA ILE A 44 1.81 1.85 -19.37
C ILE A 44 0.64 2.78 -18.98
N PRO A 45 -0.40 2.89 -19.84
CA PRO A 45 -1.49 3.84 -19.59
C PRO A 45 -2.21 3.49 -18.29
N GLY A 46 -2.51 4.52 -17.49
CA GLY A 46 -3.24 4.37 -16.25
C GLY A 46 -2.42 3.87 -15.06
N ALA A 47 -1.07 3.91 -15.09
CA ALA A 47 -0.23 3.62 -13.92
C ALA A 47 -0.20 4.77 -12.88
N GLY A 48 -0.63 5.99 -13.22
CA GLY A 48 -0.52 7.14 -12.32
C GLY A 48 0.94 7.54 -12.11
N ARG A 49 1.31 8.03 -10.91
CA ARG A 49 2.70 8.40 -10.61
C ARG A 49 3.61 7.17 -10.69
N GLU A 50 4.53 7.16 -11.65
CA GLU A 50 5.50 6.08 -11.82
C GLU A 50 6.71 6.25 -10.90
N ILE A 51 7.04 5.20 -10.16
CA ILE A 51 8.18 5.12 -9.26
C ILE A 51 9.13 4.05 -9.82
N VAL A 52 10.17 4.50 -10.51
CA VAL A 52 11.10 3.61 -11.23
C VAL A 52 12.32 3.26 -10.40
N ASP A 53 12.97 4.25 -9.78
CA ASP A 53 14.25 4.11 -9.10
C ASP A 53 14.36 4.91 -7.80
N GLU A 54 13.29 5.58 -7.36
CA GLU A 54 13.29 6.40 -6.13
C GLU A 54 13.66 5.59 -4.88
N PHE A 55 13.35 4.28 -4.89
CA PHE A 55 13.66 3.34 -3.81
C PHE A 55 14.75 2.34 -4.19
N ALA A 56 15.58 2.63 -5.20
CA ALA A 56 16.68 1.75 -5.58
C ALA A 56 17.79 1.70 -4.52
N VAL A 57 17.99 2.80 -3.78
CA VAL A 57 19.10 2.99 -2.83
C VAL A 57 18.58 3.56 -1.51
N LEU A 58 19.24 3.21 -0.41
CA LEU A 58 18.97 3.80 0.90
C LEU A 58 19.43 5.26 0.94
N ARG A 59 18.55 6.16 1.38
CA ARG A 59 18.91 7.55 1.68
C ARG A 59 19.74 7.61 2.96
N GLU A 60 20.57 8.64 3.09
CA GLU A 60 21.36 8.88 4.32
C GLU A 60 20.44 9.09 5.54
N LYS A 61 19.34 9.82 5.33
CA LYS A 61 18.39 10.20 6.38
C LYS A 61 16.95 9.82 6.02
N TYR A 62 16.28 9.25 7.00
CA TYR A 62 14.84 9.05 7.08
C TYR A 62 14.37 9.61 8.42
N ASP A 63 13.28 10.35 8.43
CA ASP A 63 12.61 10.78 9.66
C ASP A 63 11.77 9.63 10.21
N ALA A 64 11.75 9.47 11.54
CA ALA A 64 11.01 8.40 12.21
C ALA A 64 9.60 8.89 12.58
N PRO A 65 8.54 8.11 12.31
CA PRO A 65 7.17 8.46 12.70
C PRO A 65 7.03 8.47 14.21
N LYS A 66 6.10 9.29 14.70
CA LYS A 66 5.87 9.44 16.16
C LYS A 66 5.13 8.24 16.73
N ASN A 67 4.22 7.66 15.94
CA ASN A 67 3.36 6.58 16.39
C ASN A 67 3.86 5.21 15.91
N THR A 68 3.48 4.17 16.64
CA THR A 68 3.97 2.80 16.43
C THR A 68 3.55 2.28 15.06
N ILE A 69 4.48 1.65 14.34
CA ILE A 69 4.17 0.98 13.07
C ILE A 69 3.68 -0.43 13.32
N VAL A 70 2.56 -0.81 12.71
CA VAL A 70 2.08 -2.20 12.67
C VAL A 70 2.32 -2.77 11.28
N LEU A 71 3.03 -3.88 11.21
CA LEU A 71 3.22 -4.65 9.98
C LEU A 71 2.40 -5.93 10.05
N ALA A 72 1.46 -6.13 9.12
CA ALA A 72 0.68 -7.36 9.02
C ALA A 72 0.72 -7.94 7.61
N HIS A 73 0.85 -9.26 7.51
CA HIS A 73 1.02 -9.95 6.24
C HIS A 73 -0.33 -10.25 5.55
N GLY A 74 -0.27 -10.39 4.22
CA GLY A 74 -1.42 -10.75 3.38
C GLY A 74 -1.77 -12.24 3.39
N LEU A 75 -2.63 -12.64 2.45
CA LEU A 75 -3.02 -14.03 2.25
C LEU A 75 -1.80 -14.86 1.83
N LEU A 76 -1.68 -16.08 2.37
CA LEU A 76 -0.52 -16.97 2.29
C LEU A 76 0.77 -16.42 2.90
N GLY A 77 0.69 -15.32 3.66
CA GLY A 77 1.81 -14.88 4.50
C GLY A 77 1.97 -15.77 5.73
N PHE A 78 3.19 -15.88 6.22
CA PHE A 78 3.60 -16.65 7.40
C PHE A 78 4.48 -15.75 8.25
N ASP A 79 4.44 -15.83 9.58
CA ASP A 79 5.38 -15.06 10.41
C ASP A 79 6.82 -15.53 10.23
N GLU A 80 7.02 -16.85 10.31
CA GLU A 80 8.31 -17.52 10.23
C GLU A 80 8.11 -18.91 9.61
N LEU A 81 8.64 -19.14 8.40
CA LEU A 81 8.63 -20.46 7.77
C LEU A 81 9.92 -21.21 8.09
N ARG A 82 9.84 -22.26 8.91
CA ARG A 82 10.98 -23.14 9.22
C ARG A 82 11.02 -24.32 8.26
N LEU A 83 11.70 -24.16 7.12
CA LEU A 83 11.75 -25.15 6.05
C LEU A 83 12.53 -26.44 6.39
N ALA A 84 13.37 -26.46 7.43
CA ALA A 84 14.21 -27.62 7.75
C ALA A 84 14.54 -27.75 9.25
N GLY A 85 13.51 -27.93 10.08
CA GLY A 85 13.67 -28.19 11.52
C GLY A 85 14.24 -27.01 12.31
N GLN A 86 14.60 -27.25 13.57
CA GLN A 86 15.10 -26.21 14.50
C GLN A 86 16.50 -25.66 14.15
N PHE A 87 17.20 -26.27 13.19
CA PHE A 87 18.61 -25.99 12.89
C PHE A 87 18.84 -24.98 11.76
N ILE A 88 17.78 -24.58 11.03
CA ILE A 88 17.86 -23.50 10.04
C ILE A 88 17.03 -22.31 10.53
N PRO A 89 17.60 -21.08 10.59
CA PRO A 89 16.85 -19.90 11.02
C PRO A 89 15.63 -19.71 10.14
N GLY A 90 14.48 -19.53 10.79
CA GLY A 90 13.22 -19.45 10.08
C GLY A 90 13.14 -18.22 9.21
N ILE A 91 12.34 -18.37 8.17
CA ILE A 91 12.22 -17.43 7.09
C ILE A 91 11.10 -16.45 7.45
N GLN A 92 11.45 -15.22 7.82
CA GLN A 92 10.47 -14.20 8.17
C GLN A 92 9.73 -13.65 6.94
N TYR A 93 8.51 -13.14 7.11
CA TYR A 93 7.82 -12.40 6.05
C TYR A 93 8.53 -11.07 5.74
N TRP A 94 8.83 -10.31 6.79
CA TRP A 94 9.40 -8.96 6.72
C TRP A 94 10.93 -8.95 6.76
N ARG A 95 11.58 -9.81 5.96
CA ARG A 95 13.03 -10.04 6.05
C ARG A 95 13.85 -8.77 5.98
N GLY A 96 14.56 -8.44 7.06
CA GLY A 96 15.43 -7.27 7.17
C GLY A 96 14.72 -5.91 7.20
N ILE A 97 13.40 -5.88 6.97
CA ILE A 97 12.59 -4.65 7.06
C ILE A 97 12.43 -4.27 8.52
N THR A 98 11.99 -5.20 9.37
CA THR A 98 11.83 -4.95 10.82
C THR A 98 13.14 -4.51 11.47
N ASP A 99 14.26 -5.15 11.11
CA ASP A 99 15.58 -4.82 11.64
C ASP A 99 16.04 -3.43 11.18
N ALA A 100 15.77 -3.06 9.92
CA ALA A 100 16.12 -1.75 9.40
C ALA A 100 15.30 -0.63 10.03
N LEU A 101 13.99 -0.85 10.24
CA LEU A 101 13.12 0.07 10.94
C LEU A 101 13.56 0.25 12.40
N ALA A 102 13.82 -0.84 13.11
CA ALA A 102 14.30 -0.81 14.49
C ALA A 102 15.65 -0.09 14.63
N LYS A 103 16.59 -0.29 13.70
CA LYS A 103 17.87 0.44 13.65
C LYS A 103 17.72 1.95 13.45
N LYS A 104 16.57 2.41 12.93
CA LYS A 104 16.23 3.83 12.81
C LYS A 104 15.39 4.34 13.98
N GLY A 105 15.25 3.55 15.05
CA GLY A 105 14.50 3.92 16.25
C GLY A 105 12.98 3.86 16.08
N ILE A 106 12.49 3.20 15.03
CA ILE A 106 11.07 3.08 14.74
C ILE A 106 10.52 1.89 15.53
N GLU A 107 9.51 2.12 16.37
CA GLU A 107 8.82 1.05 17.09
C GLU A 107 7.92 0.28 16.11
N VAL A 108 8.12 -1.04 16.04
CA VAL A 108 7.40 -1.92 15.12
C VAL A 108 6.71 -3.06 15.87
N ILE A 109 5.41 -3.20 15.64
CA ILE A 109 4.59 -4.35 16.01
C ILE A 109 4.40 -5.22 14.77
N VAL A 110 4.92 -6.44 14.80
CA VAL A 110 4.59 -7.44 13.77
C VAL A 110 3.35 -8.21 14.23
N ALA A 111 2.29 -8.16 13.44
CA ALA A 111 1.04 -8.85 13.71
C ALA A 111 0.84 -10.02 12.73
N ALA A 112 0.63 -11.19 13.30
CA ALA A 112 0.39 -12.44 12.61
C ALA A 112 -1.09 -12.62 12.33
N VAL A 113 -1.42 -13.14 11.16
CA VAL A 113 -2.79 -13.60 10.87
C VAL A 113 -2.77 -15.03 10.35
N PRO A 114 -3.86 -15.80 10.48
CA PRO A 114 -3.95 -17.12 9.87
C PRO A 114 -3.62 -17.04 8.36
N PRO A 115 -2.71 -17.89 7.84
CA PRO A 115 -2.18 -17.78 6.48
C PRO A 115 -3.24 -17.94 5.39
N SER A 116 -4.31 -18.66 5.70
CA SER A 116 -5.33 -19.05 4.74
C SER A 116 -6.76 -18.71 5.19
N GLY A 117 -6.88 -18.03 6.34
CA GLY A 117 -8.18 -17.73 6.95
C GLY A 117 -9.04 -16.80 6.11
N SER A 118 -10.35 -16.78 6.38
CA SER A 118 -11.23 -15.73 5.86
C SER A 118 -10.77 -14.35 6.34
N ILE A 119 -11.12 -13.29 5.61
CA ILE A 119 -10.81 -11.91 5.98
C ILE A 119 -11.36 -11.61 7.38
N GLU A 120 -12.57 -12.08 7.72
CA GLU A 120 -13.18 -11.90 9.04
C GLU A 120 -12.30 -12.51 10.16
N ASN A 121 -11.90 -13.77 10.01
CA ASN A 121 -11.08 -14.48 11.00
C ASN A 121 -9.70 -13.83 11.14
N ARG A 122 -9.09 -13.46 10.02
CA ARG A 122 -7.79 -12.80 9.99
C ARG A 122 -7.82 -11.41 10.61
N SER A 123 -8.89 -10.65 10.36
CA SER A 123 -9.10 -9.32 10.94
C SER A 123 -9.29 -9.38 12.45
N ALA A 124 -10.02 -10.38 12.95
CA ALA A 124 -10.19 -10.59 14.38
C ALA A 124 -8.85 -10.91 15.07
N LYS A 125 -8.04 -11.78 14.45
CA LYS A 125 -6.68 -12.10 14.95
C LYS A 125 -5.72 -10.93 14.85
N LEU A 126 -5.83 -10.12 13.79
CA LEU A 126 -5.08 -8.89 13.67
C LEU A 126 -5.40 -7.92 14.83
N ALA A 127 -6.67 -7.71 15.11
CA ALA A 127 -7.12 -6.83 16.20
C ALA A 127 -6.58 -7.31 17.56
N GLU A 128 -6.71 -8.61 17.85
CA GLU A 128 -6.18 -9.23 19.08
C GLU A 128 -4.67 -9.03 19.21
N SER A 129 -3.92 -9.30 18.13
CA SER A 129 -2.46 -9.16 18.13
C SER A 129 -2.01 -7.71 18.38
N ILE A 130 -2.69 -6.74 17.76
CA ILE A 130 -2.37 -5.32 17.96
C ILE A 130 -2.75 -4.89 19.38
N ALA A 131 -3.93 -5.24 19.89
CA ALA A 131 -4.36 -4.86 21.23
C ALA A 131 -3.36 -5.31 22.31
N LEU A 132 -2.88 -6.56 22.23
CA LEU A 132 -1.90 -7.12 23.16
C LEU A 132 -0.55 -6.39 23.13
N LYS A 133 -0.11 -5.96 21.95
CA LYS A 133 1.24 -5.39 21.74
C LYS A 133 1.27 -3.87 21.84
N ALA A 134 0.23 -3.18 21.34
CA ALA A 134 0.13 -1.73 21.30
C ALA A 134 -0.20 -1.13 22.67
N LYS A 135 -0.90 -1.85 23.56
CA LYS A 135 -1.19 -1.41 24.94
C LYS A 135 -1.74 0.01 25.02
N GLY A 136 -2.75 0.34 24.21
CA GLY A 136 -3.37 1.69 24.18
C GLY A 136 -2.69 2.71 23.29
N LYS A 137 -1.57 2.39 22.62
CA LYS A 137 -0.88 3.32 21.72
C LYS A 137 -1.70 3.64 20.47
N GLN A 138 -1.38 4.78 19.87
CA GLN A 138 -1.80 5.10 18.52
C GLN A 138 -0.90 4.37 17.52
N VAL A 139 -1.47 3.87 16.41
CA VAL A 139 -0.77 3.02 15.47
C VAL A 139 -0.99 3.45 14.02
N ASN A 140 0.04 3.27 13.20
CA ASN A 140 -0.04 3.31 11.73
C ASN A 140 0.14 1.91 11.17
N ILE A 141 -0.82 1.44 10.40
CA ILE A 141 -0.83 0.07 9.90
C ILE A 141 -0.32 0.03 8.47
N ILE A 142 0.60 -0.89 8.17
CA ILE A 142 1.01 -1.24 6.81
C ILE A 142 0.58 -2.69 6.56
N ALA A 143 -0.50 -2.85 5.78
CA ALA A 143 -1.20 -4.12 5.60
C ALA A 143 -2.21 -4.05 4.44
N GLY A 144 -3.09 -5.05 4.33
CA GLY A 144 -4.09 -5.14 3.27
C GLY A 144 -5.56 -5.13 3.74
N LEU A 145 -6.36 -5.99 3.11
CA LEU A 145 -7.82 -6.05 3.28
C LEU A 145 -8.26 -6.32 4.73
N ASP A 146 -7.53 -7.18 5.46
CA ASP A 146 -7.84 -7.49 6.86
C ASP A 146 -7.88 -6.23 7.72
N SER A 147 -7.00 -5.27 7.47
CA SER A 147 -6.98 -4.01 8.21
C SER A 147 -8.17 -3.13 7.85
N ARG A 148 -8.60 -3.09 6.59
CA ARG A 148 -9.84 -2.38 6.23
C ARG A 148 -11.05 -2.97 6.92
N TYR A 149 -11.17 -4.30 6.92
CA TYR A 149 -12.27 -4.97 7.62
C TYR A 149 -12.23 -4.68 9.12
N MET A 150 -11.06 -4.84 9.75
CA MET A 150 -10.86 -4.53 11.16
C MET A 150 -11.25 -3.09 11.50
N ILE A 151 -10.77 -2.11 10.74
CA ILE A 151 -11.02 -0.69 10.97
C ILE A 151 -12.50 -0.35 10.79
N SER A 152 -13.14 -0.81 9.71
CA SER A 152 -14.51 -0.41 9.38
C SER A 152 -15.57 -1.14 10.22
N LEU A 153 -15.40 -2.45 10.44
CA LEU A 153 -16.43 -3.33 11.04
C LEU A 153 -16.12 -3.72 12.49
N LEU A 154 -14.88 -4.07 12.81
CA LEU A 154 -14.54 -4.50 14.18
C LEU A 154 -14.35 -3.32 15.13
N ARG A 155 -13.83 -2.18 14.62
CA ARG A 155 -13.65 -0.91 15.36
C ARG A 155 -13.06 -1.12 16.77
N PRO A 156 -11.88 -1.74 16.88
CA PRO A 156 -11.26 -2.01 18.18
C PRO A 156 -11.03 -0.70 18.95
N THR A 157 -11.20 -0.74 20.27
CA THR A 157 -11.05 0.41 21.16
C THR A 157 -9.79 0.36 22.02
N ASP A 158 -9.09 -0.78 22.06
CA ASP A 158 -7.87 -0.98 22.86
C ASP A 158 -6.63 -0.25 22.30
N PHE A 159 -6.74 0.29 21.08
CA PHE A 159 -5.72 1.10 20.41
C PHE A 159 -6.40 2.03 19.39
N LYS A 160 -5.71 3.09 18.98
CA LYS A 160 -6.23 4.04 17.99
C LYS A 160 -5.48 3.91 16.67
N VAL A 161 -6.19 3.58 15.60
CA VAL A 161 -5.62 3.57 14.24
C VAL A 161 -5.60 4.99 13.70
N LEU A 162 -4.43 5.47 13.26
CA LEU A 162 -4.26 6.79 12.65
C LEU A 162 -4.18 6.71 11.13
N SER A 163 -3.55 5.65 10.62
CA SER A 163 -3.47 5.42 9.18
C SER A 163 -3.43 3.95 8.80
N LEU A 164 -3.83 3.68 7.56
CA LEU A 164 -3.62 2.43 6.86
C LEU A 164 -2.91 2.71 5.53
N THR A 165 -1.71 2.15 5.37
CA THR A 165 -0.99 2.11 4.10
C THR A 165 -1.10 0.72 3.49
N THR A 166 -1.69 0.61 2.31
CA THR A 166 -1.77 -0.64 1.57
C THR A 166 -0.75 -0.72 0.45
N ILE A 167 -0.25 -1.92 0.16
CA ILE A 167 0.79 -2.14 -0.84
C ILE A 167 0.36 -3.33 -1.69
N ALA A 168 0.10 -3.08 -2.97
CA ALA A 168 -0.39 -4.08 -3.92
C ALA A 168 -1.60 -4.90 -3.43
N THR A 169 -2.47 -4.29 -2.63
CA THR A 169 -3.65 -4.96 -2.07
C THR A 169 -4.76 -5.05 -3.11
N PRO A 170 -5.40 -6.21 -3.35
CA PRO A 170 -6.45 -6.34 -4.35
C PRO A 170 -7.79 -5.74 -3.87
N HIS A 171 -7.89 -4.41 -3.76
CA HIS A 171 -9.10 -3.72 -3.27
C HIS A 171 -10.32 -3.93 -4.16
N ARG A 172 -10.12 -4.22 -5.44
CA ARG A 172 -11.17 -4.55 -6.41
C ARG A 172 -11.12 -6.02 -6.83
N GLY A 173 -10.38 -6.85 -6.11
CA GLY A 173 -10.16 -8.26 -6.42
C GLY A 173 -9.07 -8.48 -7.46
N SER A 174 -9.00 -9.68 -8.01
CA SER A 174 -8.05 -10.05 -9.06
C SER A 174 -8.69 -11.04 -10.03
N ALA A 175 -8.54 -10.80 -11.33
CA ALA A 175 -8.95 -11.70 -12.39
C ALA A 175 -8.23 -13.05 -12.30
N PHE A 176 -7.03 -13.09 -11.69
CA PHE A 176 -6.37 -14.35 -11.38
C PHE A 176 -7.13 -15.12 -10.29
N ALA A 177 -7.64 -14.44 -9.27
CA ALA A 177 -8.49 -15.07 -8.26
C ALA A 177 -9.81 -15.57 -8.88
N ASP A 178 -10.41 -14.81 -9.79
CA ASP A 178 -11.60 -15.24 -10.55
C ASP A 178 -11.30 -16.50 -11.38
N TYR A 179 -10.21 -16.49 -12.15
CA TYR A 179 -9.76 -17.64 -12.95
C TYR A 179 -9.54 -18.88 -12.08
N MET A 180 -8.87 -18.74 -10.93
CA MET A 180 -8.64 -19.85 -10.01
C MET A 180 -9.97 -20.36 -9.42
N PHE A 181 -10.88 -19.46 -9.07
CA PHE A 181 -12.19 -19.81 -8.56
C PHE A 181 -13.03 -20.58 -9.59
N GLU A 182 -13.06 -20.12 -10.85
CA GLU A 182 -13.79 -20.74 -11.96
C GLU A 182 -13.18 -22.08 -12.39
N THR A 183 -11.85 -22.14 -12.55
CA THR A 183 -11.12 -23.34 -13.00
C THR A 183 -11.27 -24.48 -11.99
N ILE A 184 -11.18 -24.16 -10.69
CA ILE A 184 -11.38 -25.15 -9.65
C ILE A 184 -12.87 -25.51 -9.59
N GLY A 185 -13.78 -24.54 -9.53
CA GLY A 185 -15.23 -24.75 -9.53
C GLY A 185 -15.78 -25.39 -8.24
N PRO A 186 -17.05 -25.15 -7.84
CA PRO A 186 -17.59 -25.51 -6.52
C PRO A 186 -17.51 -26.99 -6.14
N ARG A 187 -17.49 -27.89 -7.14
CA ARG A 187 -17.49 -29.36 -6.93
C ARG A 187 -16.10 -29.93 -6.67
N ARG A 188 -15.05 -29.43 -7.34
CA ARG A 188 -13.64 -29.82 -7.09
C ARG A 188 -13.05 -29.06 -5.91
N ILE A 189 -13.59 -27.86 -5.64
CA ILE A 189 -13.38 -27.09 -4.42
C ILE A 189 -13.50 -28.00 -3.19
N LYS A 190 -14.60 -28.71 -2.93
CA LYS A 190 -14.73 -29.56 -1.72
C LYS A 190 -13.62 -30.61 -1.55
N ARG A 191 -13.07 -31.15 -2.64
CA ARG A 191 -12.03 -32.19 -2.62
C ARG A 191 -10.64 -31.60 -2.39
N ILE A 192 -10.36 -30.47 -3.04
CA ILE A 192 -9.15 -29.68 -2.82
C ILE A 192 -9.19 -29.02 -1.44
N TYR A 193 -10.36 -28.57 -0.98
CA TYR A 193 -10.59 -27.96 0.33
C TYR A 193 -10.32 -28.97 1.43
N LYS A 194 -10.83 -30.19 1.30
CA LYS A 194 -10.54 -31.28 2.25
C LYS A 194 -9.06 -31.69 2.24
N ALA A 195 -8.39 -31.65 1.09
CA ALA A 195 -6.96 -31.94 0.99
C ALA A 195 -6.10 -30.77 1.52
N MET A 196 -6.51 -29.53 1.31
CA MET A 196 -5.82 -28.33 1.75
C MET A 196 -6.05 -28.08 3.25
N GLU A 197 -7.25 -28.31 3.79
CA GLU A 197 -7.56 -28.34 5.23
C GLU A 197 -6.69 -29.38 5.96
N TYR A 198 -6.46 -30.55 5.34
CA TYR A 198 -5.54 -31.57 5.89
C TYR A 198 -4.09 -31.07 5.99
N PHE A 199 -3.68 -30.09 5.19
CA PHE A 199 -2.40 -29.39 5.26
C PHE A 199 -2.48 -27.99 5.92
N GLY A 200 -3.60 -27.64 6.54
CA GLY A 200 -3.79 -26.35 7.23
C GLY A 200 -4.02 -25.13 6.33
N LEU A 201 -4.42 -25.34 5.07
CA LEU A 201 -4.71 -24.31 4.09
C LEU A 201 -6.23 -24.20 3.86
N GLU A 202 -6.85 -23.18 4.46
CA GLU A 202 -8.23 -22.76 4.20
C GLU A 202 -8.37 -22.11 2.81
N THR A 203 -9.43 -22.47 2.10
CA THR A 203 -9.60 -22.18 0.68
C THR A 203 -10.70 -21.15 0.40
N GLY A 204 -11.47 -20.78 1.42
CA GLY A 204 -12.42 -19.65 1.38
C GLY A 204 -11.72 -18.32 1.08
N ALA A 205 -10.43 -18.22 1.41
CA ALA A 205 -9.61 -17.06 1.17
C ALA A 205 -9.55 -16.59 -0.30
N PHE A 206 -9.41 -17.50 -1.27
CA PHE A 206 -9.35 -17.10 -2.68
C PHE A 206 -10.69 -16.56 -3.19
N SER A 207 -11.81 -17.11 -2.72
CA SER A 207 -13.14 -16.60 -3.09
C SER A 207 -13.33 -15.15 -2.63
N GLN A 208 -12.74 -14.77 -1.50
CA GLN A 208 -12.78 -13.42 -0.97
C GLN A 208 -11.80 -12.47 -1.68
N LEU A 209 -10.99 -12.94 -2.63
CA LEU A 209 -10.15 -12.09 -3.48
C LEU A 209 -10.71 -11.92 -4.90
N THR A 210 -11.88 -12.51 -5.19
CA THR A 210 -12.56 -12.35 -6.48
C THR A 210 -13.04 -10.91 -6.68
N GLN A 211 -13.11 -10.47 -7.94
CA GLN A 211 -13.61 -9.14 -8.27
C GLN A 211 -15.06 -8.98 -7.82
N GLU A 212 -15.87 -10.03 -8.00
CA GLU A 212 -17.28 -10.02 -7.62
C GLU A 212 -17.48 -9.88 -6.12
N TYR A 213 -16.73 -10.64 -5.30
CA TYR A 213 -16.81 -10.53 -3.85
C TYR A 213 -16.37 -9.14 -3.37
N MET A 214 -15.28 -8.61 -3.93
CA MET A 214 -14.78 -7.28 -3.56
C MET A 214 -15.79 -6.19 -3.88
N ARG A 215 -16.41 -6.24 -5.06
CA ARG A 215 -17.40 -5.27 -5.55
C ARG A 215 -18.72 -5.32 -4.78
N THR A 216 -19.27 -6.51 -4.56
CA THR A 216 -20.65 -6.67 -4.06
C THR A 216 -20.73 -6.90 -2.56
N SER A 217 -19.69 -7.45 -1.95
CA SER A 217 -19.72 -7.89 -0.55
C SER A 217 -18.72 -7.13 0.32
N PHE A 218 -17.46 -7.02 -0.08
CA PHE A 218 -16.42 -6.46 0.78
C PHE A 218 -16.49 -4.92 0.84
N ASN A 219 -16.32 -4.24 -0.29
CA ASN A 219 -16.22 -2.77 -0.33
C ASN A 219 -17.46 -2.05 0.22
N PRO A 220 -18.70 -2.48 -0.11
CA PRO A 220 -19.89 -1.83 0.46
C PRO A 220 -19.98 -1.92 2.00
N ARG A 221 -19.41 -2.97 2.61
CA ARG A 221 -19.40 -3.17 4.06
C ARG A 221 -18.20 -2.56 4.77
N THR A 222 -17.18 -2.15 4.02
CA THR A 222 -15.91 -1.64 4.57
C THR A 222 -15.59 -0.22 4.06
N PRO A 223 -16.48 0.75 4.31
CA PRO A 223 -16.20 2.14 3.98
C PRO A 223 -15.08 2.69 4.87
N ASP A 224 -14.35 3.65 4.34
CA ASP A 224 -13.29 4.34 5.07
C ASP A 224 -13.88 5.11 6.28
N ILE A 225 -13.15 5.07 7.39
CA ILE A 225 -13.46 5.84 8.61
C ILE A 225 -12.76 7.20 8.53
N ALA A 226 -13.53 8.29 8.69
CA ALA A 226 -13.05 9.66 8.45
C ALA A 226 -11.80 10.07 9.25
N ASP A 227 -11.64 9.54 10.47
CA ASP A 227 -10.51 9.86 11.35
C ASP A 227 -9.24 9.05 11.06
N VAL A 228 -9.28 8.17 10.05
CA VAL A 228 -8.14 7.35 9.61
C VAL A 228 -7.68 7.82 8.24
N LYS A 229 -6.37 8.04 8.08
CA LYS A 229 -5.78 8.35 6.77
C LYS A 229 -5.50 7.05 5.99
N TYR A 230 -5.87 7.02 4.71
CA TYR A 230 -5.66 5.85 3.86
C TYR A 230 -4.69 6.19 2.74
N TYR A 231 -3.62 5.39 2.63
CA TYR A 231 -2.61 5.49 1.59
C TYR A 231 -2.50 4.18 0.84
N SER A 232 -2.10 4.23 -0.42
CA SER A 232 -1.82 3.00 -1.17
C SER A 232 -0.70 3.14 -2.19
N TYR A 233 -0.04 2.01 -2.45
CA TYR A 233 0.96 1.85 -3.49
C TYR A 233 0.58 0.66 -4.38
N GLY A 234 0.75 0.84 -5.69
CA GLY A 234 0.68 -0.26 -6.66
C GLY A 234 2.05 -0.72 -7.08
N ALA A 235 2.09 -1.85 -7.79
CA ALA A 235 3.29 -2.35 -8.42
C ALA A 235 2.96 -2.89 -9.82
N SER A 236 3.98 -2.92 -10.67
CA SER A 236 3.86 -3.46 -12.02
C SER A 236 5.13 -4.21 -12.41
N LEU A 237 4.94 -5.32 -13.11
CA LEU A 237 6.01 -6.17 -13.61
C LEU A 237 5.71 -6.50 -15.07
N GLU A 238 6.70 -6.38 -15.94
CA GLU A 238 6.66 -7.04 -17.25
C GLU A 238 7.54 -8.31 -17.16
N PRO A 239 6.93 -9.50 -16.94
CA PRO A 239 7.68 -10.72 -16.67
C PRO A 239 8.37 -11.26 -17.93
N SER A 240 9.57 -11.80 -17.77
CA SER A 240 10.15 -12.69 -18.78
C SER A 240 9.38 -14.03 -18.82
N ARG A 241 9.50 -14.78 -19.91
CA ARG A 241 8.81 -16.07 -20.10
C ARG A 241 9.11 -17.12 -19.01
N TRP A 242 10.21 -16.97 -18.28
CA TRP A 242 10.63 -17.87 -17.20
C TRP A 242 10.22 -17.39 -15.79
N SER A 243 9.53 -16.24 -15.69
CA SER A 243 9.03 -15.75 -14.42
C SER A 243 7.91 -16.63 -13.90
N ILE A 244 7.91 -16.91 -12.58
CA ILE A 244 6.81 -17.59 -11.90
C ILE A 244 5.49 -16.83 -12.00
N PHE A 245 5.54 -15.52 -12.25
CA PHE A 245 4.37 -14.66 -12.43
C PHE A 245 3.92 -14.55 -13.88
N ALA A 246 4.65 -15.11 -14.85
CA ALA A 246 4.26 -15.03 -16.25
C ALA A 246 2.85 -15.61 -16.51
N PRO A 247 2.45 -16.77 -15.95
CA PRO A 247 1.11 -17.32 -16.17
C PRO A 247 -0.01 -16.44 -15.60
N SER A 248 0.12 -15.99 -14.35
CA SER A 248 -0.89 -15.15 -13.69
C SER A 248 -0.95 -13.75 -14.29
N HIS A 249 0.19 -13.16 -14.63
CA HIS A 249 0.26 -11.89 -15.37
C HIS A 249 -0.46 -11.99 -16.72
N ALA A 250 -0.29 -13.09 -17.47
CA ALA A 250 -0.95 -13.30 -18.76
C ALA A 250 -2.48 -13.42 -18.66
N ILE A 251 -2.99 -13.82 -17.49
CA ILE A 251 -4.43 -13.86 -17.19
C ILE A 251 -4.93 -12.44 -16.86
N ILE A 252 -4.22 -11.71 -16.01
CA ILE A 252 -4.63 -10.39 -15.51
C ILE A 252 -4.52 -9.31 -16.59
N LYS A 253 -3.40 -9.28 -17.33
CA LYS A 253 -3.06 -8.21 -18.30
C LYS A 253 -4.17 -7.89 -19.31
N PRO A 254 -4.81 -8.86 -19.98
CA PRO A 254 -5.87 -8.55 -20.94
C PRO A 254 -7.18 -8.07 -20.29
N ILE A 255 -7.39 -8.32 -19.00
CA ILE A 255 -8.65 -8.01 -18.28
C ILE A 255 -8.52 -6.70 -17.50
N GLU A 256 -7.48 -6.58 -16.68
CA GLU A 256 -7.28 -5.47 -15.75
C GLU A 256 -6.10 -4.57 -16.12
N GLY A 257 -5.32 -4.93 -17.14
CA GLY A 257 -4.15 -4.17 -17.57
C GLY A 257 -2.90 -4.41 -16.71
N VAL A 258 -2.15 -3.35 -16.49
CA VAL A 258 -0.82 -3.40 -15.86
C VAL A 258 -0.92 -3.97 -14.44
N ASN A 259 -0.06 -4.94 -14.12
CA ASN A 259 -0.14 -5.70 -12.86
C ASN A 259 1.24 -6.17 -12.40
N ASP A 260 1.32 -6.58 -11.12
CA ASP A 260 2.55 -7.05 -10.49
C ASP A 260 2.75 -8.58 -10.55
N GLY A 261 1.91 -9.26 -11.33
CA GLY A 261 1.82 -10.71 -11.40
C GLY A 261 0.64 -11.32 -10.63
N LEU A 262 0.03 -10.62 -9.67
CA LEU A 262 -1.13 -11.12 -8.92
C LEU A 262 -2.26 -10.09 -8.79
N VAL A 263 -1.92 -8.80 -8.76
CA VAL A 263 -2.84 -7.69 -8.54
C VAL A 263 -2.58 -6.61 -9.57
N SER A 264 -3.66 -6.12 -10.19
CA SER A 264 -3.58 -5.00 -11.12
C SER A 264 -3.31 -3.69 -10.38
N VAL A 265 -2.68 -2.75 -11.08
CA VAL A 265 -2.47 -1.39 -10.56
C VAL A 265 -3.81 -0.75 -10.19
N GLU A 266 -4.83 -0.91 -11.02
CA GLU A 266 -6.15 -0.36 -10.76
C GLU A 266 -6.81 -0.98 -9.51
N SER A 267 -6.69 -2.30 -9.32
CA SER A 267 -7.18 -2.95 -8.11
C SER A 267 -6.40 -2.52 -6.86
N SER A 268 -5.12 -2.16 -6.98
CA SER A 268 -4.29 -1.71 -5.86
C SER A 268 -4.62 -0.31 -5.32
N ARG A 269 -5.32 0.51 -6.09
CA ARG A 269 -5.60 1.91 -5.74
C ARG A 269 -6.65 2.05 -4.64
N TRP A 270 -6.28 2.74 -3.56
CA TRP A 270 -7.19 3.07 -2.45
C TRP A 270 -6.77 4.34 -1.70
N GLY A 271 -7.73 5.14 -1.23
CA GLY A 271 -7.42 6.39 -0.53
C GLY A 271 -6.51 7.32 -1.34
N ASP A 272 -5.51 7.90 -0.69
CA ASP A 272 -4.47 8.71 -1.32
C ASP A 272 -3.39 7.80 -1.96
N TYR A 273 -3.54 7.59 -3.27
CA TYR A 273 -2.65 6.75 -4.05
C TYR A 273 -1.31 7.42 -4.31
N LYS A 274 -0.24 6.84 -3.77
CA LYS A 274 1.11 7.44 -3.78
C LYS A 274 1.92 7.12 -5.05
N GLY A 275 1.57 6.06 -5.78
CA GLY A 275 2.18 5.72 -7.07
C GLY A 275 2.33 4.22 -7.34
N THR A 276 2.80 3.91 -8.55
CA THR A 276 3.10 2.55 -9.03
C THR A 276 4.60 2.31 -9.05
N LEU A 277 5.06 1.25 -8.38
CA LEU A 277 6.41 0.74 -8.44
C LEU A 277 6.63 -0.01 -9.78
N ILE A 278 7.54 0.48 -10.62
CA ILE A 278 7.79 -0.08 -11.96
C ILE A 278 8.87 -1.17 -11.93
N GLY A 279 8.59 -2.31 -12.57
CA GLY A 279 9.50 -3.46 -12.61
C GLY A 279 9.56 -4.24 -11.30
N VAL A 280 8.53 -4.13 -10.47
CA VAL A 280 8.43 -4.74 -9.13
C VAL A 280 7.30 -5.75 -9.15
N SER A 281 7.63 -7.01 -8.87
CA SER A 281 6.65 -8.08 -8.70
C SER A 281 6.07 -8.11 -7.28
N HIS A 282 4.96 -8.83 -7.11
CA HIS A 282 4.31 -8.98 -5.81
C HIS A 282 5.26 -9.51 -4.70
N LEU A 283 6.22 -10.40 -5.05
CA LEU A 283 7.21 -10.93 -4.10
C LEU A 283 8.42 -10.01 -3.88
N ASP A 284 8.71 -9.09 -4.80
CA ASP A 284 9.78 -8.08 -4.60
C ASP A 284 9.42 -7.14 -3.46
N LEU A 285 8.12 -6.83 -3.28
CA LEU A 285 7.59 -5.92 -2.24
C LEU A 285 7.93 -6.38 -0.82
N ILE A 286 7.96 -7.69 -0.58
CA ILE A 286 8.29 -8.28 0.73
C ILE A 286 9.74 -8.78 0.83
N ASN A 287 10.62 -8.35 -0.09
CA ASN A 287 12.06 -8.67 -0.07
C ASN A 287 12.40 -10.16 -0.31
N TRP A 288 11.55 -10.93 -1.01
CA TRP A 288 11.72 -12.39 -1.13
C TRP A 288 12.55 -12.86 -2.33
N THR A 289 12.37 -12.21 -3.46
CA THR A 289 13.13 -12.41 -4.70
C THR A 289 14.59 -11.92 -4.62
N ASN A 290 14.89 -11.10 -3.62
CA ASN A 290 16.06 -10.24 -3.66
C ASN A 290 17.39 -10.99 -3.62
N ARG A 291 17.52 -12.18 -3.00
CA ARG A 291 18.83 -12.87 -2.89
C ARG A 291 19.24 -13.63 -4.16
N LEU A 292 18.30 -14.33 -4.82
CA LEU A 292 18.58 -14.99 -6.11
C LEU A 292 18.78 -13.94 -7.19
N LYS A 293 17.90 -12.92 -7.26
CA LYS A 293 18.09 -11.79 -8.19
C LYS A 293 19.39 -11.04 -7.91
N TRP A 294 19.79 -10.84 -6.64
CA TRP A 294 21.08 -10.24 -6.27
C TRP A 294 22.23 -10.95 -6.94
N PHE A 295 22.29 -12.27 -6.77
CA PHE A 295 23.35 -13.11 -7.28
C PHE A 295 23.43 -13.03 -8.81
N PHE A 296 22.28 -13.08 -9.49
CA PHE A 296 22.23 -12.94 -10.95
C PHE A 296 22.53 -11.51 -11.45
N TRP A 297 22.16 -10.46 -10.72
CA TRP A 297 22.40 -9.06 -11.11
C TRP A 297 23.84 -8.61 -10.90
N GLU A 298 24.47 -9.03 -9.81
CA GLU A 298 25.90 -8.79 -9.56
C GLU A 298 26.77 -9.43 -10.65
N LEU A 299 26.31 -10.55 -11.20
CA LEU A 299 26.96 -11.26 -12.31
C LEU A 299 26.70 -10.64 -13.69
N THR A 300 25.58 -9.91 -13.86
CA THR A 300 25.15 -9.36 -15.17
C THR A 300 25.30 -7.85 -15.28
N GLY A 301 25.73 -7.15 -14.23
CA GLY A 301 25.92 -5.70 -14.22
C GLY A 301 24.63 -4.88 -14.34
N SER A 302 23.47 -5.49 -14.10
CA SER A 302 22.16 -4.80 -14.22
C SER A 302 21.90 -3.85 -13.05
N LYS A 303 21.39 -2.65 -13.34
CA LYS A 303 21.05 -1.63 -12.32
C LYS A 303 19.87 -2.08 -11.45
N ARG A 304 19.96 -1.81 -10.14
CA ARG A 304 18.88 -2.01 -9.17
C ARG A 304 17.81 -0.95 -9.38
N ASN A 305 16.56 -1.37 -9.52
CA ASN A 305 15.43 -0.44 -9.64
C ASN A 305 14.61 -0.35 -8.34
N PHE A 306 14.70 -1.36 -7.45
CA PHE A 306 13.91 -1.38 -6.21
C PHE A 306 14.64 -2.06 -5.04
N ASN A 307 14.50 -1.47 -3.86
CA ASN A 307 14.95 -1.99 -2.58
C ASN A 307 13.81 -1.87 -1.56
N ALA A 308 13.26 -3.02 -1.15
CA ALA A 308 12.15 -3.06 -0.19
C ALA A 308 12.49 -2.34 1.13
N ILE A 309 13.72 -2.43 1.64
CA ILE A 309 14.11 -1.73 2.87
C ILE A 309 14.01 -0.20 2.68
N ALA A 310 14.51 0.31 1.54
CA ALA A 310 14.43 1.73 1.23
C ALA A 310 12.96 2.18 1.11
N PHE A 311 12.11 1.36 0.51
CA PHE A 311 10.69 1.63 0.36
C PHE A 311 9.94 1.69 1.70
N TYR A 312 10.13 0.72 2.60
CA TYR A 312 9.47 0.74 3.92
C TYR A 312 9.97 1.88 4.81
N LEU A 313 11.25 2.22 4.74
CA LEU A 313 11.79 3.41 5.40
C LEU A 313 11.18 4.70 4.83
N ASP A 314 10.94 4.76 3.53
CA ASP A 314 10.31 5.91 2.88
C ASP A 314 8.83 6.06 3.28
N ILE A 315 8.08 4.95 3.42
CA ILE A 315 6.73 4.98 3.98
C ILE A 315 6.76 5.56 5.40
N CYS A 316 7.69 5.13 6.25
CA CYS A 316 7.80 5.64 7.61
C CYS A 316 8.16 7.14 7.64
N ASP A 317 9.06 7.57 6.75
CA ASP A 317 9.44 8.99 6.57
C ASP A 317 8.26 9.84 6.06
N MET A 318 7.43 9.28 5.18
CA MET A 318 6.18 9.91 4.74
C MET A 318 5.18 10.06 5.89
N LEU A 319 4.99 9.00 6.68
CA LEU A 319 4.12 9.06 7.87
C LEU A 319 4.62 10.10 8.89
N ALA A 320 5.93 10.16 9.13
CA ALA A 320 6.53 11.17 10.02
C ALA A 320 6.22 12.61 9.57
N LYS A 321 6.27 12.88 8.27
CA LYS A 321 5.97 14.21 7.69
C LYS A 321 4.50 14.57 7.75
N GLU A 322 3.63 13.57 7.77
CA GLU A 322 2.18 13.70 7.91
C GLU A 322 1.73 13.86 9.38
N ASP A 323 2.70 13.99 10.30
CA ASP A 323 2.54 14.00 11.75
C ASP A 323 1.88 12.73 12.31
N LEU A 324 2.16 11.61 11.65
CA LEU A 324 1.72 10.26 12.01
C LEU A 324 2.88 9.46 12.63
#